data_AF-A0AAW2E1M4-F1
#
_entry.id   AF-A0AAW2E1M4-F1
#
_cell.length_a   1.000
_cell.length_b   1.000
_cell.length_c   1.000
_cell.angle_alpha   90.00
_cell.angle_beta   90.00
_cell.angle_gamma   90.00
#
_symmetry.space_group_name_H-M   'P 1'
#
loop_
_entity.id
_entity.type
_entity.pdbx_description
1 polymer ?
#
loop_
_entity_poly.entity_id
_entity_poly.type
_entity_poly.pdbx_seq_one_letter_code
_entity_poly.pdbx_strand_id
1 'polypeptide(L)'
;MNRMVQQFQNLKSNQEDNPPTMETEKKINERMTKMKEMIRRARKMEDLMDYESLSLFPDVRLPPNFKIPTLDKFDGTGCLKSHLKIYMRATQPLGATDEVLIQMFQNTLIRVAFRLFLNLDDARARSWEDIWQEFHKQ
;
A
#
# COMPACT_ATOMS: atom_id res chain seq x y z
N MET A 1 -44.92 -53.64 11.31
CA MET A 1 -43.72 -53.25 10.54
C MET A 1 -44.13 -52.13 9.58
N ASN A 2 -43.30 -51.12 9.34
CA ASN A 2 -43.50 -50.02 8.35
C ASN A 2 -44.09 -48.69 8.82
N ARG A 3 -43.53 -48.10 9.89
CA ARG A 3 -43.60 -46.63 10.08
C ARG A 3 -42.28 -45.94 9.73
N MET A 4 -41.16 -46.54 10.16
CA MET A 4 -39.82 -46.09 9.75
C MET A 4 -39.59 -46.20 8.24
N VAL A 5 -40.00 -47.30 7.60
CA VAL A 5 -39.84 -47.48 6.13
C VAL A 5 -40.60 -46.40 5.36
N GLN A 6 -41.81 -46.05 5.81
CA GLN A 6 -42.61 -44.98 5.20
C GLN A 6 -41.96 -43.60 5.37
N GLN A 7 -41.35 -43.37 6.54
CA GLN A 7 -40.67 -42.10 6.85
C GLN A 7 -39.38 -41.94 6.04
N PHE A 8 -38.62 -43.03 5.86
CA PHE A 8 -37.44 -43.06 4.99
C PHE A 8 -37.80 -42.93 3.50
N GLN A 9 -38.96 -43.42 3.06
CA GLN A 9 -39.45 -43.22 1.70
C GLN A 9 -39.90 -41.77 1.45
N ASN A 10 -40.56 -41.13 2.44
CA ASN A 10 -40.94 -39.71 2.36
C ASN A 10 -39.74 -38.75 2.44
N LEU A 11 -38.65 -39.14 3.13
CA LEU A 11 -37.40 -38.37 3.15
C LEU A 11 -36.69 -38.41 1.79
N LYS A 12 -36.77 -39.54 1.06
CA LYS A 12 -36.20 -39.65 -0.29
C LYS A 12 -37.05 -38.95 -1.37
N SER A 13 -38.36 -38.81 -1.18
CA SER A 13 -39.22 -38.12 -2.16
C SER A 13 -39.15 -36.59 -2.08
N ASN A 14 -38.63 -36.03 -0.99
CA ASN A 14 -38.48 -34.57 -0.81
C ASN A 14 -37.11 -34.03 -1.26
N GLN A 15 -36.23 -34.89 -1.77
CA GLN A 15 -35.13 -34.47 -2.64
C GLN A 15 -35.61 -34.53 -4.10
N GLU A 16 -36.62 -33.72 -4.41
CA GLU A 16 -36.74 -33.25 -5.79
C GLU A 16 -35.52 -32.37 -6.04
N ASP A 17 -34.57 -32.89 -6.84
CA ASP A 17 -33.70 -32.08 -7.68
C ASP A 17 -34.60 -31.27 -8.63
N ASN A 18 -35.31 -30.28 -8.08
CA ASN A 18 -36.09 -29.35 -8.88
C ASN A 18 -35.06 -28.53 -9.66
N PRO A 19 -35.13 -28.53 -11.01
CA PRO A 19 -34.23 -27.73 -11.81
C PRO A 19 -34.35 -26.28 -11.35
N PRO A 20 -33.24 -25.52 -11.32
CA PRO A 20 -33.28 -24.13 -10.92
C PRO A 20 -34.41 -23.42 -11.67
N THR A 21 -35.37 -22.84 -10.94
CA THR A 21 -36.43 -22.09 -11.60
C THR A 21 -35.79 -20.93 -12.36
N MET A 22 -36.30 -20.61 -13.55
CA MET A 22 -35.77 -19.55 -14.43
C MET A 22 -35.51 -18.21 -13.68
N GLU A 23 -36.31 -17.92 -12.65
CA GLU A 23 -36.13 -16.78 -11.73
C GLU A 23 -34.83 -16.88 -10.89
N THR A 24 -34.52 -18.07 -10.35
CA THR A 24 -33.29 -18.33 -9.60
C THR A 24 -32.05 -18.32 -10.51
N GLU A 25 -32.13 -18.85 -11.73
CA GLU A 25 -31.04 -18.80 -12.70
C GLU A 25 -30.70 -17.36 -13.10
N LYS A 26 -31.74 -16.56 -13.38
CA LYS A 26 -31.59 -15.13 -13.69
C LYS A 26 -30.89 -14.38 -12.55
N LYS A 27 -31.31 -14.63 -11.31
CA LYS A 27 -30.71 -14.01 -10.11
C LYS A 27 -29.25 -14.42 -9.88
N ILE A 28 -28.92 -15.69 -10.15
CA ILE A 28 -27.54 -16.21 -10.09
C ILE A 28 -26.69 -15.53 -11.18
N ASN A 29 -27.21 -15.40 -12.40
CA ASN A 29 -26.51 -14.77 -13.51
C ASN A 29 -26.28 -13.27 -13.27
N GLU A 30 -27.25 -12.54 -12.73
CA GLU A 30 -27.11 -11.14 -12.34
C GLU A 30 -26.03 -10.97 -11.26
N ARG A 31 -26.02 -11.83 -10.23
CA ARG A 31 -24.96 -11.83 -9.20
C ARG A 31 -23.59 -12.13 -9.78
N MET A 32 -23.49 -13.12 -10.67
CA MET A 32 -22.23 -13.47 -11.34
C MET A 32 -21.72 -12.32 -12.22
N THR A 33 -22.61 -11.64 -12.93
CA THR A 33 -22.27 -10.49 -13.77
C THR A 33 -21.74 -9.33 -12.93
N LYS A 34 -22.42 -9.03 -11.81
CA LYS A 34 -21.96 -8.01 -10.85
C LYS A 34 -20.60 -8.36 -10.25
N MET A 35 -20.37 -9.63 -9.91
CA MET A 35 -19.08 -10.11 -9.40
C MET A 35 -17.96 -9.96 -10.45
N LYS A 36 -18.21 -10.35 -11.70
CA LYS A 36 -17.25 -10.17 -12.81
C LYS A 36 -16.88 -8.70 -13.01
N GLU A 37 -17.86 -7.80 -12.94
CA GLU A 37 -17.61 -6.35 -13.06
C GLU A 37 -16.83 -5.79 -11.87
N MET A 38 -17.06 -6.29 -10.65
CA MET A 38 -16.26 -5.90 -9.48
C MET A 38 -14.81 -6.35 -9.62
N ILE A 39 -14.57 -7.60 -10.05
CA ILE A 39 -13.22 -8.12 -10.29
C ILE A 39 -12.52 -7.32 -11.39
N ARG A 40 -13.22 -7.02 -12.49
CA ARG A 40 -12.68 -6.20 -13.59
C ARG A 40 -12.28 -4.81 -13.12
N ARG A 41 -13.10 -4.16 -12.29
CA ARG A 41 -12.79 -2.85 -11.71
C ARG A 41 -11.61 -2.90 -10.75
N ALA A 42 -11.51 -3.94 -9.93
CA ALA A 42 -10.39 -4.13 -9.00
C ALA A 42 -9.06 -4.31 -9.76
N ARG A 43 -9.03 -5.17 -10.78
CA ARG A 43 -7.84 -5.35 -11.63
C ARG A 43 -7.42 -4.06 -12.33
N LYS A 44 -8.39 -3.31 -12.89
CA LYS A 44 -8.10 -2.01 -13.49
C LYS A 44 -7.50 -1.02 -12.48
N MET A 45 -7.86 -1.10 -11.20
CA MET A 45 -7.27 -0.25 -10.16
C MET A 45 -5.83 -0.66 -9.83
N GLU A 46 -5.55 -1.96 -9.81
CA GLU A 46 -4.20 -2.51 -9.65
C GLU A 46 -3.29 -2.10 -10.81
N ASP A 47 -3.77 -2.20 -12.05
CA ASP A 47 -3.05 -1.73 -13.25
C ASP A 47 -2.80 -0.21 -13.26
N LEU A 48 -3.60 0.57 -12.53
CA LEU A 48 -3.50 2.03 -12.48
C LEU A 48 -2.56 2.54 -11.39
N MET A 49 -2.18 1.70 -10.43
CA MET A 49 -1.29 2.08 -9.32
C MET A 49 -0.24 1.00 -9.09
N ASP A 50 0.86 1.09 -9.83
CA ASP A 50 2.09 0.38 -9.49
C ASP A 50 2.71 1.05 -8.25
N TYR A 51 2.27 0.62 -7.06
CA TYR A 51 2.75 1.13 -5.79
C TYR A 51 4.26 0.95 -5.61
N GLU A 52 4.83 -0.12 -6.19
CA GLU A 52 6.26 -0.40 -6.13
C GLU A 52 7.04 0.63 -6.94
N SER A 53 6.53 1.07 -8.09
CA SER A 53 7.13 2.17 -8.87
C SER A 53 7.06 3.55 -8.22
N LEU A 54 6.18 3.74 -7.23
CA LEU A 54 5.99 5.03 -6.55
C LEU A 54 6.86 5.19 -5.30
N SER A 55 7.51 4.12 -4.84
CA SER A 55 8.34 4.11 -3.64
C SER A 55 9.80 3.90 -4.00
N LEU A 56 10.69 4.72 -3.43
CA LEU A 56 12.14 4.49 -3.52
C LEU A 56 12.54 3.17 -2.82
N PHE A 57 11.78 2.77 -1.79
CA PHE A 57 12.09 1.61 -0.96
C PHE A 57 10.82 0.83 -0.60
N PRO A 58 10.23 0.06 -1.54
CA PRO A 58 8.97 -0.65 -1.30
C PRO A 58 9.06 -1.73 -0.20
N ASP A 59 10.24 -2.28 0.03
CA ASP A 59 10.48 -3.36 1.00
C ASP A 59 10.74 -2.88 2.44
N VAL A 60 10.96 -1.58 2.64
CA VAL A 60 11.34 -1.05 3.94
C VAL A 60 10.19 -1.12 4.93
N ARG A 61 10.44 -1.74 6.08
CA ARG A 61 9.49 -1.82 7.19
C ARG A 61 10.08 -1.14 8.42
N LEU A 62 9.31 -0.22 8.99
CA LEU A 62 9.66 0.39 10.27
C LEU A 62 9.40 -0.60 11.41
N PRO A 63 10.23 -0.60 12.47
CA PRO A 63 9.98 -1.40 13.66
C PRO A 63 8.60 -1.09 14.29
N PRO A 64 7.99 -2.05 14.99
CA PRO A 64 6.80 -1.79 15.79
C PRO A 64 7.04 -0.66 16.81
N ASN A 65 6.08 0.25 16.94
CA ASN A 65 6.16 1.43 17.83
C ASN A 65 7.24 2.47 17.45
N PHE A 66 7.80 2.39 16.25
CA PHE A 66 8.70 3.43 15.75
C PHE A 66 7.99 4.78 15.72
N LYS A 67 8.58 5.79 16.37
CA LYS A 67 8.08 7.16 16.36
C LYS A 67 8.97 7.99 15.46
N ILE A 68 8.40 8.48 14.36
CA ILE A 68 9.09 9.43 13.49
C ILE A 68 9.30 10.73 14.29
N PRO A 69 10.53 11.26 14.39
CA PRO A 69 10.77 12.54 15.03
C PRO A 69 9.99 13.66 14.33
N THR A 70 9.37 14.54 15.12
CA THR A 70 8.75 15.74 14.57
C THR A 70 9.83 16.80 14.38
N LEU A 71 10.02 17.24 13.14
CA LEU A 71 10.99 18.24 12.75
C LEU A 71 10.31 19.34 11.95
N ASP A 72 10.86 20.55 12.04
CA ASP A 72 10.45 21.65 11.18
C ASP A 72 10.65 21.27 9.71
N LYS A 73 9.72 21.73 8.87
CA LYS A 73 9.78 21.45 7.43
C LYS A 73 10.77 22.38 6.75
N PHE A 74 11.57 21.84 5.83
CA PHE A 74 12.48 22.59 4.98
C PHE A 74 11.84 22.84 3.61
N ASP A 75 11.74 24.11 3.22
CA ASP A 75 11.10 24.53 1.98
C ASP A 75 12.05 24.78 0.80
N GLY A 76 13.36 24.79 1.08
CA GLY A 76 14.43 25.08 0.12
C GLY A 76 15.05 26.48 0.26
N THR A 77 14.55 27.34 1.16
CA THR A 77 15.03 28.74 1.28
C THR A 77 16.01 28.97 2.43
N GLY A 78 15.98 28.11 3.45
CA GLY A 78 16.84 28.21 4.63
C GLY A 78 18.22 27.54 4.47
N CYS A 79 18.99 27.50 5.56
CA CYS A 79 20.29 26.81 5.58
C CYS A 79 20.10 25.28 5.63
N LEU A 80 20.24 24.63 4.48
CA LEU A 80 20.19 23.18 4.33
C LEU A 80 21.13 22.44 5.29
N LYS A 81 22.38 22.91 5.45
CA LYS A 81 23.36 22.30 6.37
C LYS A 81 22.87 22.29 7.82
N SER A 82 22.15 23.32 8.24
CA SER A 82 21.58 23.40 9.59
C SER A 82 20.40 22.42 9.74
N HIS A 83 19.53 22.36 8.72
CA HIS A 83 18.42 21.40 8.68
C HIS A 83 18.93 19.96 8.76
N LEU A 84 19.93 19.59 7.96
CA LEU A 84 20.51 18.25 7.97
C LEU A 84 21.19 17.90 9.29
N LYS A 85 21.85 18.86 9.95
CA LYS A 85 22.41 18.65 11.30
C LYS A 85 21.33 18.34 12.33
N ILE A 86 20.21 19.07 12.29
CA ILE A 86 19.07 18.84 13.19
C ILE A 86 18.46 17.47 12.89
N TYR A 87 18.26 17.15 11.60
CA TYR A 87 17.76 15.88 11.14
C TYR A 87 18.60 14.71 11.68
N MET A 88 19.91 14.73 11.45
CA MET A 88 20.83 13.68 11.91
C MET A 88 20.82 13.53 13.44
N ARG A 89 20.74 14.63 14.19
CA ARG A 89 20.64 14.56 15.66
C ARG A 89 19.35 13.90 16.13
N ALA A 90 18.24 14.14 15.43
CA ALA A 90 16.95 13.57 15.78
C ALA A 90 16.84 12.09 15.39
N THR A 91 17.51 11.67 14.32
CA THR A 91 17.43 10.29 13.81
C THR A 91 18.54 9.38 14.33
N GLN A 92 19.68 9.92 14.77
CA GLN A 92 20.81 9.11 15.28
C GLN A 92 20.42 8.11 16.39
N PRO A 93 19.57 8.46 17.38
CA PRO A 93 19.20 7.52 18.44
C PRO A 93 18.31 6.36 17.96
N LEU A 94 17.74 6.46 16.76
CA LEU A 94 16.83 5.45 16.21
C LEU A 94 17.56 4.25 15.61
N GLY A 95 18.87 4.36 15.34
CA GLY A 95 19.64 3.30 14.67
C GLY A 95 19.05 2.89 13.32
N ALA A 96 18.43 3.84 12.60
CA ALA A 96 17.75 3.61 11.34
C ALA A 96 18.73 3.25 10.21
N THR A 97 18.29 2.41 9.28
CA THR A 97 19.00 2.15 8.02
C THR A 97 18.91 3.38 7.10
N ASP A 98 19.78 3.44 6.09
CA ASP A 98 19.79 4.54 5.12
C ASP A 98 18.43 4.72 4.45
N GLU A 99 17.76 3.64 4.08
CA GLU A 99 16.46 3.70 3.42
C GLU A 99 15.40 4.32 4.33
N VAL A 100 15.41 3.97 5.63
CA VAL A 100 14.54 4.57 6.64
C VAL A 100 14.87 6.05 6.83
N LEU A 101 16.16 6.42 6.84
CA LEU A 101 16.60 7.82 6.90
C LEU A 101 16.15 8.61 5.67
N ILE A 102 16.23 8.06 4.47
CA ILE A 102 15.84 8.76 3.25
C ILE A 102 14.32 8.94 3.22
N GLN A 103 13.57 7.89 3.55
CA GLN A 103 12.10 7.92 3.63
C GLN A 103 11.59 8.93 4.67
N MET A 104 12.25 9.03 5.83
CA MET A 104 11.91 10.04 6.84
C MET A 104 12.31 11.45 6.43
N PHE A 105 13.46 11.60 5.77
CA PHE A 105 13.92 12.91 5.30
C PHE A 105 12.94 13.53 4.31
N GLN A 106 12.38 12.74 3.40
CA GLN A 106 11.29 13.16 2.51
C GLN A 106 10.16 13.86 3.27
N ASN A 107 9.77 13.33 4.44
CA ASN A 107 8.72 13.91 5.26
C ASN A 107 9.10 15.27 5.83
N THR A 108 10.38 15.63 5.91
CA THR A 108 10.82 16.95 6.37
C THR A 108 10.77 18.00 5.26
N LEU A 109 10.51 17.63 4.01
CA LEU A 109 10.59 18.56 2.87
C LEU A 109 9.23 19.09 2.46
N ILE A 110 9.19 20.35 2.04
CA ILE A 110 8.02 20.98 1.42
C ILE A 110 8.44 21.80 0.21
N ARG A 111 7.46 22.21 -0.61
CA ARG A 111 7.64 23.17 -1.71
C ARG A 111 8.78 22.80 -2.67
N VAL A 112 9.78 23.66 -2.81
CA VAL A 112 10.87 23.51 -3.79
C VAL A 112 11.76 22.34 -3.40
N ALA A 113 12.10 22.22 -2.12
CA ALA A 113 12.92 21.11 -1.62
C ALA A 113 12.25 19.75 -1.85
N PHE A 114 10.92 19.65 -1.66
CA PHE A 114 10.21 18.40 -1.93
C PHE A 114 10.21 18.02 -3.42
N ARG A 115 10.01 19.00 -4.32
CA ARG A 115 10.10 18.75 -5.77
C ARG A 115 11.49 18.31 -6.20
N LEU A 116 12.54 18.89 -5.62
CA LEU A 116 13.92 18.49 -5.89
C LEU A 116 14.15 17.03 -5.48
N PHE A 117 13.65 16.64 -4.30
CA PHE A 117 13.73 15.25 -3.83
C PHE A 117 13.02 14.26 -4.76
N LEU A 118 11.80 14.58 -5.20
CA LEU A 118 11.03 13.71 -6.11
C LEU A 118 11.64 13.57 -7.50
N ASN A 119 12.49 14.52 -7.91
CA ASN A 119 13.18 14.48 -9.19
C ASN A 119 14.55 13.78 -9.11
N LEU A 120 14.94 13.26 -7.94
CA LEU A 120 16.12 12.41 -7.86
C LEU A 120 15.85 11.11 -8.61
N ASP A 121 16.81 10.71 -9.43
CA ASP A 121 16.82 9.39 -10.06
C ASP A 121 16.97 8.33 -8.96
N ASP A 122 16.23 7.22 -9.03
CA ASP A 122 16.34 6.09 -8.11
C ASP A 122 17.78 5.57 -8.02
N ALA A 123 18.57 5.70 -9.09
CA ALA A 123 19.99 5.36 -9.09
C ALA A 123 20.86 6.31 -8.22
N ARG A 124 20.38 7.53 -7.95
CA ARG A 124 21.07 8.61 -7.21
C ARG A 124 20.56 8.80 -5.79
N ALA A 125 19.66 7.93 -5.32
CA ALA A 125 19.03 8.02 -4.00
C ALA A 125 19.14 6.68 -3.24
N ARG A 126 20.28 5.98 -3.36
CA ARG A 126 20.45 4.63 -2.77
C ARG A 126 20.99 4.64 -1.35
N SER A 127 21.70 5.70 -0.96
CA SER A 127 22.26 5.86 0.37
C SER A 127 22.01 7.26 0.92
N TRP A 128 22.15 7.40 2.23
CA TRP A 128 22.02 8.71 2.88
C TRP A 128 23.09 9.69 2.38
N GLU A 129 24.29 9.18 2.08
CA GLU A 129 25.37 9.97 1.49
C GLU A 129 25.01 10.50 0.10
N ASP A 130 24.32 9.71 -0.73
CA ASP A 130 23.88 10.18 -2.05
C ASP A 130 22.91 11.36 -1.92
N ILE A 131 21.92 11.26 -1.02
CA ILE A 131 21.00 12.37 -0.73
C ILE A 131 21.77 13.59 -0.25
N TRP A 132 22.72 13.41 0.66
CA TRP A 132 23.55 14.51 1.14
C TRP A 132 24.28 15.22 0.00
N GLN A 133 24.93 14.47 -0.89
CA GLN A 133 25.68 15.01 -2.02
C GLN A 133 24.77 15.73 -3.02
N GLU A 134 23.59 15.18 -3.32
CA GLU A 134 22.64 15.78 -4.25
C GLU A 134 22.06 17.10 -3.76
N PHE A 135 21.86 17.21 -2.45
CA PHE A 135 21.43 18.46 -1.83
C PHE A 135 22.60 19.44 -1.63
N HIS A 136 23.85 18.96 -1.54
CA HIS A 136 25.04 19.81 -1.40
C HIS A 136 25.49 20.46 -2.72
N LYS A 137 25.18 19.86 -3.88
CA LYS A 137 25.53 20.40 -5.21
C LYS A 137 24.74 21.65 -5.62
N GLN A 138 23.76 22.07 -4.82
CA GLN A 138 22.90 23.23 -5.05
C GLN A 138 23.40 24.46 -4.29
#